data_AF-A0A960SQL5-F1
#
_entry.id   AF-A0A960SQL5-F1
#
_cell.length_a   1.000
_cell.length_b   1.000
_cell.length_c   1.000
_cell.angle_alpha   90.00
_cell.angle_beta   90.00
_cell.angle_gamma   90.00
#
_symmetry.space_group_name_H-M   'P 1'
#
loop_
_entity.id
_entity.type
_entity.pdbx_description
1 polymer ?
#
loop_
_entity_poly.entity_id
_entity_poly.type
_entity_poly.pdbx_seq_one_letter_code
_entity_poly.pdbx_strand_id
1 'polypeptide(L)' 'MKQTAEIQFDSRTEGDLVVTRLDAAINWFRKNSLWPMPMGLACCAIELMATGASRFDISRFGAEVMR' A
#
# COMPACT_ATOMS: atom_id res chain seq x y z
N MET A 1 -6.38 -10.37 15.56
CA MET A 1 -6.50 -10.54 14.10
C MET A 1 -5.35 -11.45 13.63
N LYS A 2 -5.24 -12.77 13.83
CA LYS A 2 -6.15 -13.92 13.85
C LYS A 2 -7.19 -13.89 12.72
N GLN A 3 -6.96 -14.76 11.74
CA GLN A 3 -7.85 -15.30 10.70
C GLN A 3 -7.70 -14.73 9.27
N THR A 4 -6.76 -15.29 8.50
CA THR A 4 -6.85 -15.72 7.08
C THR A 4 -5.52 -16.40 6.74
N ALA A 5 -5.29 -17.59 7.28
CA ALA A 5 -4.11 -18.41 6.98
C ALA A 5 -4.52 -19.86 6.69
N GLU A 6 -5.70 -20.05 6.10
CA GLU A 6 -6.13 -21.32 5.55
C GLU A 6 -6.32 -21.17 4.03
N ILE A 7 -5.19 -21.16 3.34
CA ILE A 7 -5.10 -21.71 1.99
C ILE A 7 -3.85 -22.61 2.00
N GLN A 8 -4.06 -23.84 2.46
CA GLN A 8 -3.11 -24.93 2.40
C GLN A 8 -3.02 -25.43 0.96
N PHE A 9 -1.85 -25.31 0.30
CA PHE A 9 -1.44 -26.18 -0.80
C PHE A 9 0.09 -26.29 -0.83
N ASP A 10 0.63 -27.43 -0.36
CA ASP A 10 2.03 -27.81 -0.51
C ASP A 10 2.18 -28.85 -1.64
N SER A 11 2.99 -28.50 -2.65
CA SER A 11 3.62 -29.44 -3.59
C SER A 11 4.99 -28.89 -4.06
N ARG A 12 5.83 -28.45 -3.11
CA ARG A 12 7.30 -28.20 -3.19
C ARG A 12 7.86 -27.24 -4.27
N THR A 13 7.20 -26.99 -5.40
CA THR A 13 7.65 -26.06 -6.47
C THR A 13 6.49 -25.28 -7.09
N GLU A 14 5.35 -25.94 -7.36
CA GLU A 14 4.16 -25.26 -7.89
C GLU A 14 3.45 -24.41 -6.83
N GLY A 15 3.41 -24.90 -5.58
CA GLY A 15 2.89 -24.15 -4.44
C GLY A 15 3.67 -22.87 -4.14
N ASP A 16 5.00 -22.88 -4.30
CA ASP A 16 5.85 -21.70 -4.08
C ASP A 16 5.64 -20.65 -5.17
N LEU A 17 5.45 -21.06 -6.42
CA LEU A 17 5.07 -20.16 -7.52
C LEU A 17 3.68 -19.55 -7.31
N VAL A 18 2.69 -20.31 -6.83
CA VAL A 18 1.34 -19.79 -6.58
C VAL A 18 1.32 -18.84 -5.38
N VAL A 19 2.01 -19.20 -4.29
CA VAL A 19 2.13 -18.35 -3.10
C VAL A 19 2.91 -17.08 -3.41
N THR A 20 4.00 -17.13 -4.17
CA THR A 20 4.74 -15.92 -4.58
C THR A 20 3.91 -15.00 -5.49
N ARG A 21 3.05 -15.56 -6.36
CA ARG A 21 2.11 -14.75 -7.18
C ARG A 21 1.03 -14.11 -6.33
N LEU A 22 0.49 -14.82 -5.34
CA LEU A 22 -0.46 -14.29 -4.37
C LEU A 22 0.16 -13.21 -3.48
N ASP A 23 1.38 -13.45 -2.98
CA ASP A 23 2.12 -12.48 -2.19
C ASP A 23 2.46 -11.23 -3.03
N ALA A 24 2.86 -11.40 -4.29
CA ALA A 24 3.07 -10.29 -5.22
C ALA A 24 1.77 -9.50 -5.48
N ALA A 25 0.62 -10.17 -5.61
CA ALA A 25 -0.67 -9.51 -5.76
C ALA A 25 -1.05 -8.73 -4.49
N ILE A 26 -0.90 -9.33 -3.31
CA ILE A 26 -1.19 -8.69 -2.02
C ILE A 26 -0.30 -7.46 -1.81
N ASN A 27 1.00 -7.57 -2.10
CA ASN A 27 1.93 -6.45 -2.03
C ASN A 27 1.62 -5.37 -3.08
N TRP A 28 1.10 -5.76 -4.24
CA TRP A 28 0.58 -4.82 -5.24
C TRP A 28 -0.65 -4.07 -4.73
N PHE A 29 -1.56 -4.70 -3.97
CA PHE A 29 -2.68 -3.98 -3.38
C PHE A 29 -2.21 -2.98 -2.31
N ARG A 30 -1.32 -3.40 -1.39
CA ARG A 30 -0.84 -2.51 -0.30
C ARG A 30 -0.13 -1.26 -0.80
N LYS A 31 0.66 -1.36 -1.88
CA LYS A 31 1.40 -0.20 -2.43
C LYS A 31 0.50 0.80 -3.18
N ASN A 32 -0.68 0.38 -3.63
CA ASN A 32 -1.63 1.23 -4.37
C ASN A 32 -2.78 1.77 -3.49
N SER A 33 -2.91 1.35 -2.23
CA SER A 33 -3.92 1.84 -1.28
C SER A 33 -3.28 2.52 -0.07
N LEU A 34 -2.34 3.42 -0.33
CA LEU A 34 -1.65 4.14 0.74
C LEU A 34 -2.60 5.16 1.36
N TRP A 35 -2.87 5.07 2.67
CA TRP A 35 -3.49 6.17 3.43
C TRP A 35 -2.44 6.84 4.28
N PRO A 36 -1.86 7.97 3.82
CA PRO A 36 -0.83 8.67 4.57
C PRO A 36 -1.44 9.29 5.84
N MET A 37 -0.71 9.16 6.94
CA MET A 37 -1.01 9.91 8.16
C MET A 37 0.00 11.07 8.30
N PRO A 38 -0.35 12.29 7.88
CA PRO A 38 0.60 13.39 7.85
C PRO A 38 0.91 13.86 9.28
N MET A 39 2.18 13.84 9.66
CA MET A 39 2.65 14.45 10.90
C MET A 39 3.40 15.75 10.56
N GLY A 40 2.67 16.86 10.52
CA GLY A 40 3.20 18.17 10.14
C GLY A 40 3.92 18.87 11.29
N LEU A 41 5.24 18.71 11.39
CA LEU A 41 6.05 19.23 12.51
C LEU A 41 6.73 20.58 12.24
N ALA A 42 6.97 20.93 10.97
CA ALA A 42 7.70 22.13 10.56
C ALA A 42 7.40 22.47 9.09
N CYS A 43 8.37 23.08 8.38
CA CYS A 43 8.28 23.39 6.95
C CYS A 43 8.03 22.17 6.05
N CYS A 44 8.37 20.95 6.47
CA CYS A 44 8.03 19.75 5.69
C CYS A 44 6.51 19.56 5.52
N ALA A 45 5.70 20.15 6.42
CA ALA A 45 4.25 20.09 6.33
C ALA A 45 3.71 20.88 5.13
N ILE A 46 4.30 22.04 4.81
CA ILE A 46 3.82 22.87 3.69
C ILE A 46 4.15 22.24 2.34
N GLU A 47 5.31 21.56 2.25
CA GLU A 47 5.67 20.76 1.07
C GLU A 47 4.70 19.59 0.90
N LEU A 48 4.36 18.89 1.99
CA LEU A 48 3.40 17.78 1.95
C LEU A 48 2.00 18.24 1.50
N MET A 49 1.53 19.41 1.96
CA MET A 49 0.26 19.99 1.50
C MET A 49 0.31 20.37 0.01
N ALA A 50 1.44 20.88 -0.48
CA ALA A 50 1.64 21.16 -1.90
C ALA A 50 1.62 19.88 -2.76
N THR A 51 2.10 18.74 -2.22
CA THR A 51 1.97 17.42 -2.86
C THR A 51 0.57 16.79 -2.77
N GLY A 52 -0.37 17.43 -2.06
CA GLY A 52 -1.79 17.09 -2.13
C GLY A 52 -2.59 18.02 -3.05
N ALA A 53 -1.97 19.06 -3.61
CA ALA A 53 -2.64 20.07 -4.42
C ALA A 53 -2.71 19.68 -5.91
N SER A 54 -3.51 20.40 -6.70
CA SER A 54 -3.73 20.08 -8.14
C SER A 54 -2.47 20.06 -9.00
N ARG A 55 -1.41 20.75 -8.58
CA ARG A 55 -0.11 20.77 -9.27
C ARG A 55 0.65 19.46 -9.14
N PHE A 56 0.65 18.89 -7.94
CA PHE A 56 1.32 17.65 -7.60
C PHE A 56 0.31 16.81 -6.84
N ASP A 57 -0.42 15.97 -7.56
CA ASP A 57 -1.57 15.24 -7.01
C ASP A 57 -1.17 13.82 -6.59
N ILE A 58 -0.92 13.63 -5.30
CA ILE A 58 -0.62 12.32 -4.72
C ILE A 58 -1.84 11.37 -4.74
N SER A 59 -3.06 11.88 -4.97
CA SER A 59 -4.29 11.08 -5.06
C SER A 59 -4.23 10.05 -6.19
N ARG A 60 -3.40 10.30 -7.22
CA ARG A 60 -3.16 9.35 -8.33
C ARG A 60 -2.57 8.02 -7.88
N PHE A 61 -1.93 7.97 -6.72
CA PHE A 61 -1.32 6.76 -6.15
C PHE A 61 -2.20 6.10 -5.09
N GLY A 62 -3.48 6.49 -4.99
CA GLY A 62 -4.44 5.97 -4.00
C GLY A 62 -4.36 6.66 -2.63
N ALA A 63 -3.60 7.75 -2.53
CA ALA A 63 -3.38 8.54 -1.31
C ALA A 63 -4.23 9.81 -1.25
N GLU A 64 -5.52 9.69 -1.61
CA GLU A 64 -6.44 10.83 -1.70
C GLU A 64 -6.84 11.40 -0.33
N VAL A 65 -6.96 10.53 0.70
CA VAL A 65 -7.32 10.96 2.06
C VAL A 65 -6.10 10.89 2.96
N MET A 66 -5.58 12.06 3.33
CA MET A 66 -4.60 12.21 4.40
C MET A 66 -5.35 12.33 5.74
N ARG A 67 -5.12 11.40 6.69
CA ARG A 67 -5.81 11.35 7.99
C ARG A 67 -4.91 11.54 9.18
#